data_AF-A0A352DUJ8-F1
#
_entry.id   AF-A0A352DUJ8-F1
#
_cell.length_a   1.000
_cell.length_b   1.000
_cell.length_c   1.000
_cell.angle_alpha   90.00
_cell.angle_beta   90.00
_cell.angle_gamma   90.00
#
_symmetry.space_group_name_H-M   'P 1'
#
loop_
_entity.id
_entity.type
_entity.pdbx_description
1 polymer ?
#
loop_
_entity_poly.entity_id
_entity_poly.type
_entity_poly.pdbx_seq_one_letter_code
_entity_poly.pdbx_strand_id
1 'polypeptide(L)'
;DRLGRPAGRPEERFAIMTSFEQFRTRLDDLVYEAEQGALANAAARRRRIEEFRDFADAFEREAERLEGELIAPRIEYMEALFPHAVRPDALGGERHRLRLSFGVTEEFPCTAEVLIHLAHDPDPGHCTVSFDSIILPAPLTERYRQSGVRQVTLGDADAVDVAALLDDSLAEFVRHYMQTRSEHA
;
A
#
# COMPACT_ATOMS: atom_id res chain seq x y z
N ASP A 1 1.92 -60.05 56.92
CA ASP A 1 1.97 -59.22 55.71
C ASP A 1 3.19 -58.31 55.65
N ARG A 2 4.26 -58.78 55.01
CA ARG A 2 5.32 -57.92 54.47
C ARG A 2 5.63 -58.43 53.07
N LEU A 3 5.04 -57.79 52.06
CA LEU A 3 5.38 -58.01 50.66
C LEU A 3 6.82 -57.53 50.44
N GLY A 4 7.74 -58.49 50.28
CA GLY A 4 9.09 -58.22 49.83
C GLY A 4 9.04 -57.65 48.42
N ARG A 5 9.48 -56.40 48.26
CA ARG A 5 9.77 -55.86 46.92
C ARG A 5 10.95 -56.66 46.36
N PRO A 6 10.86 -57.25 45.15
CA PRO A 6 12.03 -57.87 44.55
C PRO A 6 13.04 -56.76 44.26
N ALA A 7 14.23 -56.90 44.85
CA ALA A 7 15.39 -56.13 44.41
C ALA A 7 15.69 -56.55 42.98
N GLY A 8 15.25 -55.75 42.00
CA GLY A 8 15.50 -56.00 40.58
C GLY A 8 16.98 -56.26 40.33
N ARG A 9 17.27 -57.19 39.42
CA ARG A 9 18.64 -57.66 39.16
C ARG A 9 19.52 -56.48 38.70
N PRO A 10 20.83 -56.47 39.01
CA PRO A 10 21.73 -55.38 38.63
C PRO A 10 21.65 -55.01 37.15
N GLU A 11 21.44 -56.02 36.30
CA GLU A 11 21.30 -55.89 34.84
C GLU A 11 19.99 -55.17 34.41
N GLU A 12 18.89 -55.38 35.14
CA GLU A 12 17.60 -54.69 34.88
C GLU A 12 17.68 -53.21 35.28
N ARG A 13 18.40 -52.89 36.37
CA ARG A 13 18.67 -51.51 36.78
C ARG A 13 19.57 -50.79 35.77
N PHE A 14 20.58 -51.48 35.24
CA PHE A 14 21.48 -50.94 34.20
C PHE A 14 20.73 -50.67 32.89
N ALA A 15 19.83 -51.56 32.47
CA ALA A 15 19.00 -51.41 31.27
C ALA A 15 17.98 -50.27 31.39
N ILE A 16 17.36 -50.09 32.56
CA ILE A 16 16.42 -48.97 32.82
C ILE A 16 17.16 -47.64 32.87
N MET A 17 18.34 -47.58 33.50
CA MET A 17 19.16 -46.35 33.53
C MET A 17 19.63 -45.95 32.13
N THR A 18 20.10 -46.90 31.31
CA THR A 18 20.49 -46.63 29.92
C THR A 18 19.31 -46.23 29.04
N SER A 19 18.12 -46.81 29.23
CA SER A 19 16.88 -46.39 28.57
C SER A 19 16.46 -44.96 28.96
N PHE A 20 16.57 -44.60 30.24
CA PHE A 20 16.21 -43.26 30.71
C PHE A 20 17.21 -42.20 30.24
N GLU A 21 18.51 -42.52 30.23
CA GLU A 21 19.53 -41.63 29.69
C GLU A 21 19.34 -41.38 28.19
N GLN A 22 19.02 -42.42 27.40
CA GLN A 22 18.69 -42.27 25.98
C GLN A 22 17.44 -41.43 25.76
N PHE A 23 16.41 -41.61 26.59
CA PHE A 23 15.19 -40.79 26.55
C PHE A 23 15.49 -39.32 26.88
N ARG A 24 16.31 -39.06 27.90
CA ARG A 24 16.72 -37.71 28.30
C ARG A 24 17.48 -37.01 27.17
N THR A 25 18.49 -37.66 26.58
CA THR A 25 19.23 -37.11 25.44
C THR A 25 18.30 -36.76 24.29
N ARG A 26 17.34 -37.63 23.97
CA ARG A 26 16.37 -37.36 22.90
C ARG A 26 15.46 -36.16 23.21
N LEU A 27 15.08 -35.95 24.47
CA LEU A 27 14.32 -34.77 24.87
C LEU A 27 15.18 -33.49 24.80
N ASP A 28 16.42 -33.55 25.26
CA ASP A 28 17.35 -32.42 25.21
C ASP A 28 17.61 -32.00 23.74
N ASP A 29 17.78 -32.97 22.82
CA ASP A 29 17.93 -32.72 21.39
C ASP A 29 16.67 -32.06 20.79
N LEU A 30 15.47 -32.54 21.13
CA LEU A 30 14.21 -31.97 20.64
C LEU A 30 13.98 -30.54 21.15
N VAL A 31 14.31 -30.28 22.41
CA VAL A 31 14.23 -28.92 23.00
C VAL A 31 15.21 -28.00 22.29
N TYR A 32 16.45 -28.44 22.10
CA TYR A 32 17.47 -27.67 21.39
C TYR A 32 17.04 -27.35 19.94
N GLU A 33 16.55 -28.32 19.19
CA GLU A 33 16.04 -28.11 17.82
C GLU A 33 14.86 -27.11 17.79
N ALA A 34 13.93 -27.22 18.74
CA ALA A 34 12.80 -26.30 18.87
C ALA A 34 13.25 -24.86 19.18
N GLU A 35 14.22 -24.69 20.08
CA GLU A 35 14.81 -23.39 20.42
C GLU A 35 15.55 -22.77 19.23
N GLN A 36 16.35 -23.55 18.50
CA GLN A 36 17.02 -23.09 17.28
C GLN A 36 16.01 -22.68 16.19
N GLY A 37 14.94 -23.46 16.01
CA GLY A 37 13.84 -23.13 15.11
C GLY A 37 13.12 -21.83 15.51
N ALA A 38 12.87 -21.63 16.81
CA ALA A 38 12.26 -20.41 17.32
C ALA A 38 13.16 -19.17 17.09
N LEU A 39 14.47 -19.30 17.32
CA LEU A 39 15.44 -18.24 17.07
C LEU A 39 15.54 -17.89 15.58
N ALA A 40 15.59 -18.89 14.70
CA ALA A 40 15.62 -18.68 13.25
C ALA A 40 14.34 -17.98 12.76
N ASN A 41 13.17 -18.39 13.28
CA ASN A 41 11.88 -17.76 12.95
C ASN A 41 11.81 -16.32 13.47
N ALA A 42 12.30 -16.05 14.69
CA ALA A 42 12.37 -14.70 15.24
C ALA A 42 13.29 -13.79 14.40
N ALA A 43 14.45 -14.30 13.99
CA ALA A 43 15.39 -13.58 13.12
C ALA A 43 14.77 -13.31 11.73
N ALA A 44 14.11 -14.29 11.11
CA ALA A 44 13.44 -14.12 9.82
C ALA A 44 12.29 -13.11 9.91
N ARG A 45 11.49 -13.15 10.98
CA ARG A 45 10.42 -12.17 11.23
C ARG A 45 11.00 -10.76 11.39
N ARG A 46 12.09 -10.61 12.13
CA ARG A 46 12.77 -9.32 12.33
C ARG A 46 13.26 -8.74 11.01
N ARG A 47 13.94 -9.54 10.18
CA ARG A 47 14.40 -9.10 8.84
C ARG A 47 13.25 -8.61 7.98
N ARG A 48 12.14 -9.37 7.92
CA ARG A 48 10.94 -8.93 7.18
C ARG A 48 10.41 -7.59 7.68
N ILE A 49 10.36 -7.38 9.00
CA ILE A 49 9.90 -6.10 9.57
C ILE A 49 10.83 -4.95 9.17
N GLU A 50 12.14 -5.18 9.18
CA GLU A 50 13.15 -4.21 8.75
C GLU A 50 12.99 -3.90 7.24
N GLU A 51 12.87 -4.91 6.38
CA GLU A 51 12.61 -4.76 4.95
C GLU A 51 11.32 -3.97 4.66
N PHE A 52 10.22 -4.26 5.37
CA PHE A 52 8.97 -3.50 5.22
C PHE A 52 9.10 -2.04 5.64
N ARG A 53 9.89 -1.76 6.69
CA ARG A 53 10.14 -0.38 7.14
C ARG A 53 10.96 0.39 6.12
N ASP A 54 12.05 -0.20 5.64
CA ASP A 54 12.91 0.41 4.63
C ASP A 54 12.12 0.70 3.35
N PHE A 55 11.24 -0.22 2.95
CA PHE A 55 10.33 -0.02 1.82
C PHE A 55 9.30 1.10 2.07
N ALA A 56 8.68 1.13 3.26
CA ALA A 56 7.71 2.18 3.60
C ALA A 56 8.37 3.58 3.61
N ASP A 57 9.58 3.69 4.17
CA ASP A 57 10.34 4.94 4.21
C ASP A 57 10.83 5.37 2.82
N ALA A 58 11.14 4.42 1.93
CA ALA A 58 11.46 4.70 0.54
C ALA A 58 10.22 5.20 -0.24
N PHE A 59 9.08 4.54 -0.05
CA PHE A 59 7.81 4.96 -0.65
C PHE A 59 7.42 6.37 -0.21
N GLU A 60 7.43 6.65 1.10
CA GLU A 60 6.99 7.95 1.63
C GLU A 60 7.80 9.09 1.03
N ARG A 61 9.13 8.94 0.98
CA ARG A 61 10.02 9.94 0.36
C ARG A 61 9.72 10.16 -1.12
N GLU A 62 9.50 9.08 -1.85
CA GLU A 62 9.22 9.16 -3.29
C GLU A 62 7.83 9.75 -3.55
N ALA A 63 6.84 9.38 -2.74
CA ALA A 63 5.48 9.90 -2.81
C ALA A 63 5.44 11.40 -2.49
N GLU A 64 6.11 11.85 -1.43
CA GLU A 64 6.25 13.27 -1.10
C GLU A 64 6.94 14.05 -2.24
N ARG A 65 7.97 13.48 -2.86
CA ARG A 65 8.66 14.08 -4.00
C ARG A 65 7.75 14.22 -5.22
N LEU A 66 7.10 13.13 -5.65
CA LEU A 66 6.18 13.14 -6.80
C LEU A 66 4.98 14.06 -6.56
N GLU A 67 4.44 14.05 -5.34
CA GLU A 67 3.37 14.94 -4.93
C GLU A 67 3.79 16.40 -5.04
N GLY A 68 4.92 16.79 -4.44
CA GLY A 68 5.40 18.17 -4.43
C GLY A 68 5.89 18.68 -5.79
N GLU A 69 6.57 17.84 -6.56
CA GLU A 69 7.21 18.26 -7.82
C GLU A 69 6.27 18.15 -9.02
N LEU A 70 5.36 17.17 -9.05
CA LEU A 70 4.55 16.88 -10.24
C LEU A 70 3.05 17.09 -10.01
N ILE A 71 2.49 16.51 -8.94
CA ILE A 71 1.03 16.43 -8.78
C ILE A 71 0.45 17.75 -8.26
N ALA A 72 0.97 18.27 -7.14
CA ALA A 72 0.46 19.48 -6.50
C ALA A 72 0.48 20.70 -7.43
N PRO A 73 1.57 21.00 -8.18
CA PRO A 73 1.59 22.14 -9.09
C PRO A 73 0.48 22.09 -10.17
N ARG A 74 0.15 20.89 -10.66
CA ARG A 74 -0.91 20.70 -11.67
C ARG A 74 -2.30 20.91 -11.08
N ILE A 75 -2.54 20.38 -9.88
CA ILE A 75 -3.80 20.57 -9.17
C ILE A 75 -4.01 22.05 -8.80
N GLU A 76 -2.96 22.73 -8.30
CA GLU A 76 -2.99 24.17 -8.00
C GLU A 76 -3.27 25.00 -9.26
N TYR A 77 -2.66 24.64 -10.39
CA TYR A 77 -2.95 25.30 -11.66
C TYR A 77 -4.41 25.09 -12.11
N MET A 78 -4.94 23.87 -11.99
CA MET A 78 -6.35 23.59 -12.28
C MET A 78 -7.29 24.38 -11.35
N GLU A 79 -6.99 24.45 -10.06
CA GLU A 79 -7.77 25.23 -9.09
C GLU A 79 -7.78 26.73 -9.46
N ALA A 80 -6.66 27.28 -9.90
CA ALA A 80 -6.57 28.66 -10.37
C ALA A 80 -7.34 28.92 -11.67
N LEU A 81 -7.41 27.92 -12.57
CA LEU A 81 -8.12 28.03 -13.85
C LEU A 81 -9.64 27.96 -13.73
N PHE A 82 -10.15 27.21 -12.75
CA PHE A 82 -11.58 26.93 -12.61
C PHE A 82 -12.12 27.51 -11.29
N PRO A 83 -12.87 28.63 -11.32
CA PRO A 83 -13.31 29.35 -10.12
C PRO A 83 -14.16 28.55 -9.12
N HIS A 84 -14.75 27.44 -9.56
CA HIS A 84 -15.61 26.58 -8.77
C HIS A 84 -14.98 25.23 -8.44
N ALA A 85 -13.70 25.07 -8.79
CA ALA A 85 -12.91 23.94 -8.32
C ALA A 85 -12.60 24.13 -6.84
N VAL A 86 -12.76 23.06 -6.08
CA VAL A 86 -12.47 23.01 -4.66
C VAL A 86 -11.54 21.84 -4.43
N ARG A 87 -10.41 22.10 -3.78
CA ARG A 87 -9.57 21.07 -3.19
C ARG A 87 -10.05 20.83 -1.76
N PRO A 88 -10.84 19.77 -1.49
CA PRO A 88 -11.25 19.47 -0.14
C PRO A 88 -10.02 19.18 0.73
N ASP A 89 -10.08 19.60 1.99
CA ASP A 89 -9.10 19.21 3.00
C ASP A 89 -8.95 17.68 3.00
N ALA A 90 -7.73 17.21 3.21
CA ALA A 90 -7.35 15.80 3.11
C ALA A 90 -8.42 14.90 3.75
N LEU A 91 -8.98 13.99 2.96
CA LEU A 91 -9.93 12.98 3.43
C LEU A 91 -9.22 12.19 4.53
N GLY A 92 -9.75 12.23 5.76
CA GLY A 92 -9.05 11.80 6.96
C GLY A 92 -8.28 10.48 6.79
N GLY A 93 -6.95 10.56 6.87
CA GLY A 93 -6.04 9.40 6.81
C GLY A 93 -5.51 9.03 5.43
N GLU A 94 -5.95 9.67 4.35
CA GLU A 94 -5.52 9.34 2.98
C GLU A 94 -4.34 10.23 2.53
N ARG A 95 -3.15 9.94 3.07
CA ARG A 95 -1.89 10.61 2.67
C ARG A 95 -1.61 10.29 1.19
N HIS A 96 -1.09 11.26 0.44
CA HIS A 96 -0.80 11.16 -1.01
C HIS A 96 -2.00 10.92 -1.92
N ARG A 97 -3.19 11.33 -1.47
CA ARG A 97 -4.39 11.38 -2.28
C ARG A 97 -4.82 12.83 -2.49
N LEU A 98 -4.77 13.29 -3.74
CA LEU A 98 -5.18 14.64 -4.11
C LEU A 98 -6.47 14.57 -4.90
N ARG A 99 -7.44 15.36 -4.46
CA ARG A 99 -8.75 15.44 -5.09
C ARG A 99 -9.06 16.89 -5.45
N LEU A 100 -9.59 17.09 -6.64
CA LEU A 100 -10.15 18.35 -7.09
C LEU A 100 -11.60 18.12 -7.52
N SER A 101 -12.54 18.78 -6.85
CA SER A 101 -13.97 18.63 -7.09
C SER A 101 -14.52 19.90 -7.71
N PHE A 102 -15.43 19.76 -8.67
CA PHE A 102 -16.08 20.87 -9.36
C PHE A 102 -17.57 20.79 -9.06
N GLY A 103 -18.09 21.83 -8.40
CA GLY A 103 -19.49 21.92 -8.02
C GLY A 103 -20.40 22.28 -9.20
N VAL A 104 -21.70 21.99 -9.04
CA VAL A 104 -22.74 22.41 -9.98
C VAL A 104 -22.87 23.93 -9.96
N THR A 105 -22.89 24.55 -11.13
CA THR A 105 -23.12 25.98 -11.31
C THR A 105 -24.09 26.24 -12.46
N GLU A 106 -24.53 27.49 -12.63
CA GLU A 106 -25.37 27.89 -13.77
C GLU A 106 -24.67 27.64 -15.11
N GLU A 107 -23.35 27.88 -15.17
CA GLU A 107 -22.55 27.68 -16.38
C GLU A 107 -22.14 26.22 -16.59
N PHE A 108 -22.16 25.41 -15.54
CA PHE A 108 -21.77 24.00 -15.59
C PHE A 108 -22.72 23.15 -14.74
N PRO A 109 -23.81 22.60 -15.31
CA PRO A 109 -24.85 21.90 -14.57
C PRO A 109 -24.49 20.42 -14.26
N CYS A 110 -23.21 20.15 -14.06
CA CYS A 110 -22.66 18.82 -13.77
C CYS A 110 -21.79 18.88 -12.52
N THR A 111 -21.65 17.78 -11.81
CA THR A 111 -20.53 17.60 -10.89
C THR A 111 -19.36 16.99 -11.66
N ALA A 112 -18.14 17.39 -11.31
CA ALA A 112 -16.95 16.72 -11.82
C ALA A 112 -15.93 16.49 -10.71
N GLU A 113 -15.09 15.47 -10.88
CA GLU A 113 -14.02 15.16 -9.94
C GLU A 113 -12.80 14.69 -10.71
N VAL A 114 -11.63 15.14 -10.25
CA VAL A 114 -10.33 14.59 -10.60
C VAL A 114 -9.70 14.07 -9.32
N LEU A 115 -9.20 12.84 -9.36
CA LEU A 115 -8.56 12.16 -8.26
C LEU A 115 -7.20 11.63 -8.72
N ILE A 116 -6.17 11.95 -7.96
CA ILE A 116 -4.82 11.42 -8.14
C ILE A 116 -4.40 10.77 -6.83
N HIS A 117 -3.85 9.56 -6.92
CA HIS A 117 -3.49 8.78 -5.74
C HIS A 117 -2.15 8.05 -5.95
N LEU A 118 -1.31 8.11 -4.92
CA LEU A 118 -0.07 7.36 -4.84
C LEU A 118 -0.24 6.21 -3.84
N ALA A 119 0.00 4.98 -4.27
CA ALA A 119 -0.15 3.79 -3.45
C ALA A 119 1.11 2.91 -3.48
N HIS A 120 1.28 2.10 -2.44
CA HIS A 120 2.22 0.99 -2.48
C HIS A 120 1.82 0.00 -3.58
N ASP A 121 2.80 -0.43 -4.36
CA ASP A 121 2.62 -1.58 -5.24
C ASP A 121 2.74 -2.89 -4.43
N PRO A 122 1.99 -3.96 -4.79
CA PRO A 122 2.24 -5.29 -4.24
C PRO A 122 3.66 -5.82 -4.52
N ASP A 123 4.31 -5.34 -5.57
CA ASP A 123 5.71 -5.66 -5.90
C ASP A 123 6.69 -4.75 -5.14
N PRO A 124 7.56 -5.32 -4.27
CA PRO A 124 8.52 -4.52 -3.52
C PRO A 124 9.49 -3.76 -4.43
N GLY A 125 9.53 -2.44 -4.25
CA GLY A 125 10.38 -1.54 -5.04
C GLY A 125 9.63 -0.62 -5.99
N HIS A 126 8.29 -0.71 -6.04
CA HIS A 126 7.46 0.15 -6.89
C HIS A 126 6.42 0.93 -6.08
N CYS A 127 6.03 2.09 -6.61
CA CYS A 127 4.82 2.81 -6.24
C CYS A 127 3.89 2.89 -7.46
N THR A 128 2.59 2.98 -7.19
CA THR A 128 1.59 3.17 -8.23
C THR A 128 1.04 4.58 -8.16
N VAL A 129 1.03 5.28 -9.29
CA VAL A 129 0.32 6.53 -9.53
C VAL A 129 -0.97 6.19 -10.27
N SER A 130 -2.12 6.46 -9.66
CA SER A 130 -3.42 6.33 -10.31
C SER A 130 -4.07 7.69 -10.52
N PHE A 131 -4.73 7.85 -11.66
CA PHE A 131 -5.55 8.98 -12.03
C PHE A 131 -6.97 8.50 -12.32
N ASP A 132 -7.97 9.16 -11.75
CA ASP A 132 -9.37 8.93 -12.04
C ASP A 132 -10.06 10.29 -12.24
N SER A 133 -10.90 10.40 -13.26
CA SER A 133 -11.75 11.58 -13.42
C SER A 133 -13.13 11.23 -13.94
N ILE A 134 -14.12 12.05 -13.56
CA ILE A 134 -15.52 11.80 -13.85
C ILE A 134 -16.27 13.11 -14.04
N ILE A 135 -17.26 13.12 -14.95
CA ILE A 135 -18.25 14.20 -15.09
C ILE A 135 -19.65 13.57 -15.07
N LEU A 136 -20.45 13.99 -14.09
CA LEU A 136 -21.81 13.51 -13.86
C LEU A 136 -22.79 14.68 -14.04
N PRO A 137 -23.66 14.67 -15.08
CA PRO A 137 -24.76 15.62 -15.16
C PRO A 137 -25.78 15.38 -14.06
N ALA A 138 -26.52 16.43 -13.68
CA ALA A 138 -27.73 16.27 -12.87
C ALA A 138 -28.96 16.12 -13.80
N PRO A 139 -29.79 15.06 -13.68
CA PRO A 139 -29.65 13.87 -12.82
C PRO A 139 -28.60 12.88 -13.36
N LEU A 140 -27.97 12.16 -12.43
CA LEU A 140 -26.71 11.37 -12.48
C LEU A 140 -26.60 10.28 -13.58
N THR A 141 -26.71 10.62 -14.86
CA THR A 141 -26.30 9.73 -15.96
C THR A 141 -24.87 10.06 -16.38
N GLU A 142 -23.91 9.24 -15.94
CA GLU A 142 -22.47 9.39 -16.21
C GLU A 142 -22.19 9.75 -17.68
N ARG A 143 -21.64 10.95 -17.92
CA ARG A 143 -21.30 11.45 -19.26
C ARG A 143 -19.87 11.14 -19.65
N TYR A 144 -19.00 11.09 -18.65
CA TYR A 144 -17.58 10.91 -18.85
C TYR A 144 -16.97 10.23 -17.65
N ARG A 145 -16.10 9.25 -17.92
CA ARG A 145 -15.21 8.64 -16.94
C ARG A 145 -13.90 8.26 -17.61
N GLN A 146 -12.81 8.58 -16.94
CA GLN A 146 -11.47 8.20 -17.34
C GLN A 146 -10.74 7.67 -16.11
N SER A 147 -9.98 6.60 -16.31
CA SER A 147 -9.10 6.01 -15.30
C SER A 147 -7.78 5.64 -15.95
N GLY A 148 -6.66 5.94 -15.29
CA GLY A 148 -5.31 5.63 -15.75
C GLY A 148 -4.43 5.22 -14.58
N VAL A 149 -3.52 4.27 -14.82
CA VAL A 149 -2.60 3.78 -13.79
C VAL A 149 -1.21 3.67 -14.38
N ARG A 150 -0.21 4.13 -13.63
CA ARG A 150 1.22 3.96 -13.94
C ARG A 150 1.95 3.44 -12.71
N GLN A 151 2.73 2.38 -12.93
CA GLN A 151 3.71 1.91 -11.96
C GLN A 151 5.01 2.68 -12.15
N VAL A 152 5.66 3.00 -11.04
CA VAL A 152 6.87 3.81 -10.97
C VAL A 152 7.85 3.10 -10.04
N THR A 153 9.08 2.92 -10.50
CA THR A 153 10.14 2.33 -9.67
C THR A 153 10.60 3.35 -8.63
N LEU A 154 10.69 2.94 -7.37
CA LEU A 154 11.17 3.79 -6.28
C LEU A 154 12.63 4.19 -6.51
N GLY A 155 12.94 5.48 -6.41
CA GLY A 155 14.30 6.02 -6.55
C GLY A 155 14.82 6.15 -7.98
N ASP A 156 14.16 5.57 -8.97
CA ASP A 156 14.44 5.67 -10.41
C ASP A 156 13.20 6.15 -11.19
N ALA A 157 12.24 6.77 -10.49
CA ALA A 157 10.99 7.21 -11.07
C ALA A 157 11.24 8.07 -12.30
N ASP A 158 10.81 7.59 -13.48
CA ASP A 158 10.81 8.40 -14.68
C ASP A 158 9.71 9.46 -14.56
N ALA A 159 10.08 10.57 -13.89
CA ALA A 159 9.21 11.72 -13.65
C ALA A 159 8.61 12.25 -14.97
N VAL A 160 9.27 11.98 -16.11
CA VAL A 160 8.78 12.35 -17.43
C VAL A 160 7.53 11.55 -17.79
N ASP A 161 7.50 10.24 -17.56
CA ASP A 161 6.36 9.38 -17.89
C ASP A 161 5.16 9.66 -16.97
N VAL A 162 5.41 9.92 -15.68
CA VAL A 162 4.36 10.32 -14.74
C VAL A 162 3.79 11.69 -15.14
N ALA A 163 4.65 12.64 -15.45
CA ALA A 163 4.23 13.97 -15.92
C ALA A 163 3.40 13.86 -17.20
N ALA A 164 3.84 13.08 -18.19
CA ALA A 164 3.13 12.88 -19.44
C ALA A 164 1.75 12.25 -19.23
N LEU A 165 1.63 11.22 -18.38
CA LEU A 165 0.34 10.64 -18.00
C LEU A 165 -0.60 11.73 -17.45
N LEU A 166 -0.12 12.48 -16.46
CA LEU A 166 -0.92 13.49 -15.78
C LEU A 166 -1.34 14.60 -16.74
N ASP A 167 -0.41 15.08 -17.59
CA ASP A 167 -0.66 16.15 -18.55
C ASP A 167 -1.70 15.73 -19.59
N ASP A 168 -1.57 14.53 -20.16
CA ASP A 168 -2.51 14.00 -21.15
C ASP A 168 -3.90 13.77 -20.54
N SER A 169 -3.97 13.16 -19.35
CA SER A 169 -5.23 12.88 -18.67
C SER A 169 -5.94 14.15 -18.19
N LEU A 170 -5.22 15.11 -17.62
CA LEU A 170 -5.81 16.40 -17.24
C LEU A 170 -6.28 17.20 -18.45
N ALA A 171 -5.52 17.20 -19.55
CA ALA A 171 -5.92 17.88 -20.78
C ALA A 171 -7.18 17.26 -21.40
N GLU A 172 -7.31 15.94 -21.36
CA GLU A 172 -8.51 15.24 -21.80
C GLU A 172 -9.72 15.58 -20.92
N PHE A 173 -9.56 15.53 -19.60
CA PHE A 173 -10.59 15.97 -18.66
C PHE A 173 -11.05 17.41 -18.95
N VAL A 174 -10.12 18.36 -19.10
CA VAL A 174 -10.43 19.77 -19.40
C VAL A 174 -11.18 19.90 -20.72
N ARG A 175 -10.80 19.15 -21.75
CA ARG A 175 -11.50 19.15 -23.04
C ARG A 175 -12.96 18.73 -22.87
N HIS A 176 -13.22 17.64 -22.14
CA HIS A 176 -14.58 17.16 -21.87
C HIS A 176 -15.37 18.11 -20.96
N TYR A 177 -14.72 18.72 -19.98
CA TYR A 177 -15.31 19.75 -19.13
C TYR A 177 -15.80 20.93 -19.97
N MET A 178 -14.94 21.47 -20.85
CA MET A 178 -15.28 22.63 -21.69
C MET A 178 -16.35 22.29 -22.72
N GLN A 179 -16.28 21.11 -23.34
CA GLN A 179 -17.34 20.65 -24.24
C GLN A 179 -18.69 20.58 -23.53
N THR A 180 -18.72 19.96 -22.34
CA THR A 180 -19.94 19.85 -21.53
C THR A 180 -20.47 21.23 -21.15
N ARG A 181 -19.61 22.17 -20.75
CA ARG A 181 -19.99 23.56 -20.46
C ARG A 181 -20.67 24.22 -21.66
N SER A 182 -20.11 24.07 -22.86
CA SER A 182 -20.66 24.66 -24.09
C SER A 182 -21.99 24.05 -24.55
N GLU A 183 -22.28 22.80 -24.22
CA GLU A 183 -23.57 22.16 -24.53
C GLU A 183 -24.73 22.69 -23.68
N HIS A 184 -24.42 23.30 -22.53
CA HIS A 184 -25.40 23.79 -21.55
C HIS A 184 -25.44 25.32 -21.40
N ALA A 185 -24.55 26.05 -22.10
CA ALA A 185 -24.53 27.51 -22.18
C ALA A 185 -25.46 28.03 -23.29
#